data_AF-A0AB33V7V5-F1
#
_entry.id   AF-A0AB33V7V5-F1
#
_cell.length_a   1.000
_cell.length_b   1.000
_cell.length_c   1.000
_cell.angle_alpha   90.00
_cell.angle_beta   90.00
_cell.angle_gamma   90.00
#
_symmetry.space_group_name_H-M   'P 1'
#
loop_
_entity.id
_entity.type
_entity.pdbx_description
1 polymer ?
#
loop_
_entity_poly.entity_id
_entity_poly.type
_entity_poly.pdbx_seq_one_letter_code
_entity_poly.pdbx_strand_id
1 'polypeptide(L)'
;MLRHRWVDIDPMEAEHHPLYGIAGWLPWVLVAAVGGPTWVFWQGLSVDALQMAGADLFNADTPGSGVVNLTLLLYLISTTTVLVLATTHDSAFRPAMLVHMATLPPMIGLMLLVGGMHGGEQTLIDGVAVALLQLATCGVYLQRSRRVRVTFEHQVPASGEPQPRLWHRRRVAG
;
A
#
# COMPACT_ATOMS: atom_id res chain seq x y z
N MET A 1 16.39 -29.71 -6.19
CA MET A 1 15.45 -28.64 -5.84
C MET A 1 15.88 -27.36 -6.54
N LEU A 2 15.27 -27.03 -7.68
CA LEU A 2 15.54 -25.80 -8.40
C LEU A 2 15.03 -24.64 -7.54
N ARG A 3 15.93 -23.91 -6.87
CA ARG A 3 15.55 -22.64 -6.25
C ARG A 3 15.13 -21.72 -7.39
N HIS A 4 13.87 -21.28 -7.38
CA HIS A 4 13.39 -20.19 -8.22
C HIS A 4 14.16 -18.92 -7.83
N ARG A 5 15.37 -18.77 -8.35
CA ARG A 5 16.23 -17.61 -8.11
C ARG A 5 15.63 -16.46 -8.91
N TRP A 6 15.39 -15.33 -8.27
CA TRP A 6 15.02 -14.10 -8.98
C TRP A 6 16.32 -13.41 -9.43
N VAL A 7 16.30 -12.81 -10.61
CA VAL A 7 17.43 -12.07 -11.18
C VAL A 7 16.96 -10.66 -11.45
N ASP A 8 17.78 -9.69 -11.04
CA ASP A 8 17.56 -8.28 -11.34
C ASP A 8 17.79 -8.05 -12.85
N ILE A 9 16.92 -7.27 -13.46
CA ILE A 9 16.99 -6.85 -14.87
C ILE A 9 17.07 -5.33 -14.96
N ASP A 10 17.51 -4.85 -16.12
CA ASP A 10 17.53 -3.41 -16.40
C ASP A 10 16.09 -2.84 -16.37
N PRO A 11 15.86 -1.65 -15.79
CA PRO A 11 14.57 -0.98 -15.83
C PRO A 11 13.95 -0.89 -17.24
N MET A 12 14.76 -0.66 -18.28
CA MET A 12 14.27 -0.66 -19.67
C MET A 12 13.75 -2.04 -20.10
N GLU A 13 14.40 -3.12 -19.69
CA GLU A 13 13.94 -4.48 -19.99
C GLU A 13 12.65 -4.79 -19.22
N ALA A 14 12.53 -4.29 -18.00
CA ALA A 14 11.33 -4.46 -17.19
C ALA A 14 10.12 -3.75 -17.79
N GLU A 15 10.27 -2.53 -18.31
CA GLU A 15 9.17 -1.76 -18.94
C GLU A 15 8.54 -2.49 -20.15
N HIS A 16 9.34 -3.23 -20.90
CA HIS A 16 8.86 -4.02 -22.04
C HIS A 16 8.27 -5.37 -21.64
N HIS A 17 8.38 -5.75 -20.36
CA HIS A 17 7.86 -7.03 -19.87
C HIS A 17 6.32 -6.99 -19.79
N PRO A 18 5.59 -8.03 -20.25
CA PRO A 18 4.11 -8.04 -20.27
C PRO A 18 3.46 -7.95 -18.87
N LEU A 19 4.24 -8.22 -17.83
CA LEU A 19 3.81 -8.09 -16.44
C LEU A 19 4.12 -6.72 -15.82
N TYR A 20 4.72 -5.79 -16.54
CA TYR A 20 4.97 -4.44 -16.03
C TYR A 20 3.66 -3.64 -15.87
N GLY A 21 3.65 -2.70 -14.92
CA GLY A 21 2.52 -1.81 -14.63
C GLY A 21 1.45 -2.35 -13.67
N ILE A 22 0.41 -1.54 -13.46
CA ILE A 22 -0.67 -1.75 -12.49
C ILE A 22 -1.84 -2.51 -13.12
N ALA A 23 -1.83 -3.84 -13.03
CA ALA A 23 -2.91 -4.70 -13.53
C ALA A 23 -3.18 -5.92 -12.62
N GLY A 24 -4.25 -6.66 -12.92
CA GLY A 24 -4.63 -7.87 -12.19
C GLY A 24 -5.19 -7.57 -10.80
N TRP A 25 -4.64 -8.20 -9.76
CA TRP A 25 -5.06 -8.01 -8.37
C TRP A 25 -4.48 -6.73 -7.72
N LEU A 26 -3.51 -6.06 -8.36
CA LEU A 26 -2.87 -4.89 -7.76
C LEU A 26 -3.82 -3.69 -7.54
N PRO A 27 -4.74 -3.34 -8.46
CA PRO A 27 -5.76 -2.33 -8.19
C PRO A 27 -6.60 -2.64 -6.94
N TRP A 28 -7.00 -3.91 -6.76
CA TRP A 28 -7.75 -4.33 -5.57
C TRP A 28 -6.93 -4.18 -4.29
N VAL A 29 -5.64 -4.45 -4.35
CA VAL A 29 -4.73 -4.21 -3.22
C VAL A 29 -4.67 -2.72 -2.87
N LEU A 30 -4.61 -1.82 -3.85
CA LEU A 30 -4.64 -0.38 -3.61
C LEU A 30 -5.97 0.07 -3.00
N VAL A 31 -7.10 -0.43 -3.53
CA VAL A 31 -8.43 -0.13 -2.98
C VAL A 31 -8.55 -0.64 -1.54
N ALA A 32 -8.09 -1.86 -1.26
CA ALA A 32 -8.12 -2.41 0.10
C ALA A 32 -7.20 -1.62 1.05
N ALA A 33 -6.01 -1.21 0.60
CA ALA A 33 -5.06 -0.43 1.37
C ALA A 33 -5.64 0.92 1.80
N VAL A 34 -6.42 1.59 0.94
CA VAL A 34 -7.11 2.85 1.29
C VAL A 34 -8.38 2.59 2.09
N GLY A 35 -9.19 1.62 1.65
CA GLY A 35 -10.52 1.34 2.19
C GLY A 35 -10.50 0.85 3.63
N GLY A 36 -9.53 0.02 4.01
CA GLY A 36 -9.42 -0.51 5.37
C GLY A 36 -9.20 0.59 6.42
N PRO A 37 -8.13 1.40 6.33
CA PRO A 37 -7.92 2.55 7.21
C PRO A 37 -9.08 3.55 7.16
N THR A 38 -9.68 3.80 5.98
CA THR A 38 -10.85 4.69 5.85
C THR A 38 -12.02 4.17 6.69
N TRP A 39 -12.30 2.87 6.62
CA TRP A 39 -13.35 2.25 7.41
C TRP A 39 -13.09 2.39 8.90
N VAL A 40 -11.88 2.08 9.36
CA VAL A 40 -11.49 2.20 10.79
C VAL A 40 -11.61 3.65 11.26
N PHE A 41 -11.13 4.61 10.46
CA PHE A 41 -11.25 6.03 10.75
C PHE A 41 -12.71 6.47 10.89
N TRP A 42 -13.58 6.03 9.99
CA TRP A 42 -15.00 6.39 10.04
C TRP A 42 -15.76 5.74 11.20
N GLN A 43 -15.43 4.50 11.57
CA GLN A 43 -16.03 3.83 12.73
C GLN A 43 -15.61 4.49 14.05
N GLY A 44 -14.38 5.01 14.13
CA GLY A 44 -13.86 5.67 15.33
C GLY A 44 -14.30 7.13 15.51
N LEU A 45 -14.96 7.73 14.52
CA LEU A 45 -15.45 9.11 14.59
C LEU A 45 -16.97 9.14 14.77
N SER A 46 -17.43 9.81 15.82
CA SER A 46 -18.84 10.21 15.92
C SER A 46 -19.15 11.35 14.95
N VAL A 47 -20.42 11.49 14.54
CA VAL A 47 -20.88 12.60 13.70
C VAL A 47 -20.53 13.97 14.32
N ASP A 48 -20.60 14.06 15.65
CA ASP A 48 -20.24 15.26 16.40
C ASP A 48 -18.74 15.56 16.36
N ALA A 49 -17.89 14.53 16.43
CA ALA A 49 -16.43 14.67 16.30
C ALA A 49 -16.02 15.18 14.90
N LEU A 50 -16.74 14.77 13.86
CA LEU A 50 -16.50 15.22 12.49
C LEU A 50 -16.95 16.68 12.28
N GLN A 51 -18.07 17.09 12.87
CA GLN A 51 -18.51 18.49 12.83
C GLN A 51 -17.56 19.41 13.58
N MET A 52 -17.03 18.98 14.73
CA MET A 52 -16.04 19.74 15.51
C MET A 52 -14.69 19.83 14.78
N ALA A 53 -14.20 18.74 14.17
CA ALA A 53 -12.96 18.77 13.40
C ALA A 53 -13.07 19.57 12.10
N GLY A 54 -14.21 19.51 11.40
CA GLY A 54 -14.44 20.20 10.13
C GLY A 54 -14.61 21.72 10.25
N ALA A 55 -15.18 22.21 11.36
CA ALA A 55 -15.31 23.64 11.62
C ALA A 55 -13.98 24.30 12.07
N ASP A 56 -13.10 23.52 12.68
CA ASP A 56 -11.88 23.97 13.37
C ASP A 56 -10.62 23.25 12.86
N LEU A 57 -10.58 22.86 11.57
CA LEU A 57 -9.47 22.09 10.98
C LEU A 57 -8.09 22.80 11.13
N PHE A 58 -8.09 24.09 11.48
CA PHE A 58 -6.92 24.92 11.78
C PHE A 58 -6.97 25.64 13.14
N ASN A 59 -8.00 25.44 13.97
CA ASN A 59 -8.14 26.10 15.27
C ASN A 59 -7.98 25.07 16.39
N ALA A 60 -6.94 25.22 17.18
CA ALA A 60 -6.50 24.22 18.17
C ALA A 60 -7.25 24.29 19.51
N ASP A 61 -8.31 25.09 19.61
CA ASP A 61 -8.94 25.43 20.88
C ASP A 61 -10.04 24.43 21.32
N THR A 62 -10.46 23.52 20.44
CA THR A 62 -11.45 22.47 20.74
C THR A 62 -10.78 21.20 21.31
N PRO A 63 -11.18 20.71 22.49
CA PRO A 63 -10.64 19.46 23.05
C PRO A 63 -10.86 18.27 22.10
N GLY A 64 -9.78 17.59 21.71
CA GLY A 64 -9.81 16.41 20.82
C GLY A 64 -9.66 16.72 19.31
N SER A 65 -9.83 17.97 18.87
CA SER A 65 -9.70 18.35 17.45
C SER A 65 -8.28 18.14 16.92
N GLY A 66 -7.27 18.44 17.73
CA GLY A 66 -5.87 18.22 17.37
C GLY A 66 -5.51 16.76 17.09
N VAL A 67 -6.10 15.81 17.82
CA VAL A 67 -5.86 14.37 17.62
C VAL A 67 -6.54 13.89 16.34
N VAL A 68 -7.77 14.32 16.08
CA VAL A 68 -8.48 14.00 14.83
C VAL A 68 -7.72 14.57 13.62
N ASN A 69 -7.27 15.81 13.70
CA ASN A 69 -6.49 16.46 12.63
C ASN A 69 -5.16 15.76 12.39
N LEU A 70 -4.43 15.39 13.46
CA LEU A 70 -3.18 14.65 13.34
C LEU A 70 -3.39 13.26 12.73
N THR A 71 -4.47 12.57 13.14
CA THR A 71 -4.84 11.26 12.61
C THR A 71 -5.18 11.34 11.13
N LEU A 72 -5.96 12.35 10.73
CA LEU A 72 -6.30 12.61 9.33
C LEU A 72 -5.06 12.93 8.50
N LEU A 73 -4.15 13.78 9.02
CA LEU A 73 -2.90 14.12 8.35
C LEU A 73 -2.02 12.89 8.14
N LEU A 74 -1.85 12.05 9.18
CA LEU A 74 -1.11 10.79 9.09
C LEU A 74 -1.72 9.85 8.04
N TYR A 75 -3.05 9.70 8.06
CA TYR A 75 -3.79 8.91 7.07
C TYR A 75 -3.53 9.40 5.65
N LEU A 76 -3.62 10.71 5.40
CA LEU A 76 -3.38 11.30 4.09
C LEU A 76 -1.93 11.10 3.65
N ILE A 77 -0.95 11.43 4.49
CA ILE A 77 0.48 11.26 4.16
C ILE A 77 0.78 9.81 3.81
N SER A 78 0.34 8.87 4.64
CA SER A 78 0.61 7.45 4.45
C SER A 78 -0.01 6.93 3.16
N THR A 79 -1.28 7.27 2.90
CA THR A 79 -2.02 6.88 1.70
C THR A 79 -1.44 7.48 0.43
N THR A 80 -1.13 8.78 0.44
CA THR A 80 -0.50 9.46 -0.70
C THR A 80 0.87 8.85 -1.00
N THR A 81 1.66 8.53 0.04
CA THR A 81 2.97 7.88 -0.14
C THR A 81 2.85 6.57 -0.89
N VAL A 82 1.95 5.66 -0.47
CA VAL A 82 1.80 4.38 -1.17
C VAL A 82 1.24 4.53 -2.58
N LEU A 83 0.37 5.50 -2.82
CA LEU A 83 -0.13 5.80 -4.17
C LEU A 83 0.96 6.36 -5.09
N VAL A 84 1.78 7.28 -4.59
CA VAL A 84 2.92 7.83 -5.34
C VAL A 84 3.92 6.73 -5.68
N LEU A 85 4.28 5.87 -4.72
CA LEU A 85 5.16 4.74 -4.99
C LEU A 85 4.53 3.76 -6.00
N ALA A 86 3.20 3.57 -5.95
CA ALA A 86 2.49 2.73 -6.92
C ALA A 86 2.58 3.30 -8.34
N THR A 87 2.33 4.61 -8.52
CA THR A 87 2.30 5.26 -9.84
C THR A 87 3.67 5.52 -10.43
N THR A 88 4.68 5.73 -9.58
CA THR A 88 6.08 5.90 -10.00
C THR A 88 6.82 4.58 -10.18
N HIS A 89 6.16 3.45 -9.88
CA HIS A 89 6.74 2.10 -9.93
C HIS A 89 8.03 1.95 -9.09
N ASP A 90 8.11 2.66 -7.97
CA ASP A 90 9.31 2.69 -7.14
C ASP A 90 9.53 1.38 -6.36
N SER A 91 10.78 0.96 -6.23
CA SER A 91 11.17 -0.28 -5.54
C SER A 91 10.83 -0.31 -4.03
N ALA A 92 10.68 0.85 -3.40
CA ALA A 92 10.21 0.96 -2.02
C ALA A 92 8.72 0.68 -1.86
N PHE A 93 7.94 0.54 -2.94
CA PHE A 93 6.49 0.30 -2.90
C PHE A 93 6.12 -0.90 -2.02
N ARG A 94 6.76 -2.06 -2.22
CA ARG A 94 6.40 -3.28 -1.49
C ARG A 94 6.59 -3.13 0.03
N PRO A 95 7.78 -2.77 0.55
CA PRO A 95 7.94 -2.59 1.99
C PRO A 95 7.06 -1.46 2.54
N ALA A 96 6.92 -0.34 1.83
CA ALA A 96 6.07 0.76 2.27
C ALA A 96 4.59 0.35 2.37
N MET A 97 4.09 -0.42 1.40
CA MET A 97 2.72 -0.92 1.39
C MET A 97 2.46 -1.91 2.54
N LEU A 98 3.41 -2.80 2.83
CA LEU A 98 3.29 -3.73 3.95
C LEU A 98 3.28 -2.98 5.29
N VAL A 99 4.15 -1.98 5.46
CA VAL A 99 4.16 -1.12 6.66
C VAL A 99 2.83 -0.38 6.77
N HIS A 100 2.37 0.25 5.69
CA HIS A 100 1.09 0.96 5.65
C HIS A 100 -0.07 0.09 6.12
N MET A 101 -0.22 -1.13 5.57
CA MET A 101 -1.28 -2.07 5.98
C MET A 101 -1.15 -2.54 7.43
N ALA A 102 0.09 -2.77 7.89
CA ALA A 102 0.34 -3.26 9.23
C ALA A 102 0.11 -2.18 10.31
N THR A 103 0.47 -0.93 10.02
CA THR A 103 0.57 0.11 11.04
C THR A 103 -0.57 1.11 10.99
N LEU A 104 -1.05 1.49 9.80
CA LEU A 104 -1.97 2.62 9.70
C LEU A 104 -3.33 2.37 10.37
N PRO A 105 -4.03 1.24 10.13
CA PRO A 105 -5.31 1.01 10.79
C PRO A 105 -5.21 0.95 12.34
N PRO A 106 -4.25 0.23 12.95
CA PRO A 106 -4.07 0.26 14.41
C PRO A 106 -3.66 1.64 14.94
N MET A 107 -2.83 2.38 14.18
CA MET A 107 -2.38 3.71 14.59
C MET A 107 -3.54 4.71 14.69
N ILE A 108 -4.54 4.59 13.79
CA ILE A 108 -5.76 5.40 13.87
C ILE A 108 -6.48 5.15 15.20
N GLY A 109 -6.74 3.89 15.55
CA GLY A 109 -7.38 3.55 16.82
C GLY A 109 -6.55 3.98 18.04
N LEU A 110 -5.23 3.82 17.98
CA LEU A 110 -4.31 4.25 19.05
C LEU A 110 -4.36 5.76 19.27
N MET A 111 -4.33 6.56 18.19
CA MET A 111 -4.43 8.02 18.29
C MET A 111 -5.75 8.44 18.92
N LEU A 112 -6.87 7.88 18.46
CA LEU A 112 -8.19 8.18 19.01
C LEU A 112 -8.31 7.77 20.48
N LEU A 113 -7.75 6.62 20.86
CA LEU A 113 -7.70 6.17 22.26
C LEU A 113 -6.88 7.12 23.13
N VAL A 114 -5.68 7.51 22.70
CA VAL A 114 -4.81 8.47 23.42
C VAL A 114 -5.47 9.85 23.51
N GLY A 115 -6.23 10.25 22.49
CA GLY A 115 -7.02 11.48 22.48
C GLY A 115 -8.27 11.46 23.37
N GLY A 116 -8.56 10.34 24.05
CA GLY A 116 -9.74 10.22 24.91
C GLY A 116 -11.06 10.18 24.12
N MET A 117 -11.02 9.83 22.84
CA MET A 117 -12.21 9.74 22.01
C MET A 117 -13.07 8.57 22.44
N HIS A 118 -14.39 8.79 22.50
CA HIS A 118 -15.34 7.74 22.82
C HIS A 118 -15.28 6.63 21.75
N GLY A 119 -15.06 5.38 22.17
CA GLY A 119 -14.91 4.25 21.24
C GLY A 119 -13.48 4.00 20.73
N GLY A 120 -12.47 4.72 21.23
CA GLY A 120 -11.07 4.54 20.82
C GLY A 120 -10.53 3.10 21.03
N GLU A 121 -10.92 2.43 22.11
CA GLU A 121 -10.51 1.03 22.39
C GLU A 121 -11.06 0.06 21.34
N GLN A 122 -12.36 0.16 21.03
CA GLN A 122 -12.97 -0.65 19.98
C GLN A 122 -12.34 -0.36 18.62
N THR A 123 -12.07 0.92 18.32
CA THR A 123 -11.42 1.32 17.07
C THR A 123 -10.01 0.75 16.94
N LEU A 124 -9.26 0.65 18.04
CA LEU A 124 -7.96 -0.01 18.06
C LEU A 124 -8.08 -1.51 17.76
N ILE A 125 -9.06 -2.19 18.37
CA ILE A 125 -9.33 -3.61 18.11
C ILE A 125 -9.69 -3.83 16.64
N ASP A 126 -10.59 -3.01 16.09
CA ASP A 126 -11.00 -3.07 14.69
C ASP A 126 -9.83 -2.75 13.75
N GLY A 127 -8.99 -1.78 14.12
CA GLY A 127 -7.75 -1.46 13.42
C GLY A 127 -6.79 -2.65 13.34
N VAL A 128 -6.57 -3.35 14.45
CA VAL A 128 -5.75 -4.57 14.47
C VAL A 128 -6.36 -5.66 13.59
N ALA A 129 -7.67 -5.89 13.69
CA ALA A 129 -8.36 -6.88 12.86
C ALA A 129 -8.24 -6.58 11.36
N VAL A 130 -8.42 -5.31 10.96
CA VAL A 130 -8.27 -4.85 9.59
C VAL A 130 -6.83 -5.03 9.10
N ALA A 131 -5.83 -4.66 9.90
CA ALA A 131 -4.42 -4.84 9.55
C ALA A 131 -4.08 -6.32 9.30
N LEU A 132 -4.54 -7.21 10.19
CA LEU A 132 -4.34 -8.65 10.03
C LEU A 132 -5.01 -9.18 8.75
N LEU A 133 -6.24 -8.74 8.46
CA LEU A 133 -6.96 -9.14 7.25
C LEU A 133 -6.26 -8.65 5.97
N GLN A 134 -5.80 -7.40 5.96
CA GLN A 134 -5.06 -6.82 4.84
C GLN A 134 -3.73 -7.54 4.62
N LEU A 135 -2.98 -7.83 5.67
CA LEU A 135 -1.71 -8.56 5.56
C LEU A 135 -1.92 -9.99 5.08
N ALA A 136 -2.95 -10.68 5.59
CA ALA A 136 -3.26 -12.05 5.20
C ALA A 136 -3.69 -12.16 3.72
N THR A 137 -4.41 -11.17 3.20
CA THR A 137 -4.93 -11.17 1.83
C THR A 137 -3.96 -10.48 0.87
N CYS A 138 -3.77 -9.18 1.04
CA CYS A 138 -2.99 -8.32 0.17
C CYS A 138 -1.48 -8.49 0.39
N GLY A 139 -1.04 -8.62 1.65
CA GLY A 139 0.38 -8.81 1.98
C GLY A 139 0.95 -10.10 1.36
N VAL A 140 0.20 -11.20 1.45
CA VAL A 140 0.57 -12.47 0.80
C VAL A 140 0.67 -12.33 -0.73
N TYR A 141 -0.29 -11.62 -1.34
CA TYR A 141 -0.24 -11.34 -2.78
C TYR A 141 1.01 -10.52 -3.14
N LEU A 142 1.31 -9.44 -2.41
CA LEU A 142 2.48 -8.58 -2.67
C LEU A 142 3.81 -9.34 -2.59
N GLN A 143 3.93 -10.32 -1.69
CA GLN A 143 5.14 -11.13 -1.56
C GLN A 143 5.32 -12.16 -2.67
N ARG A 144 4.22 -12.73 -3.17
CA ARG A 144 4.23 -13.84 -4.16
C ARG A 144 4.03 -13.41 -5.61
N SER A 145 3.45 -12.23 -5.84
CA SER A 145 3.11 -11.78 -7.18
C SER A 145 4.35 -11.51 -8.02
N ARG A 146 4.44 -12.18 -9.18
CA ARG A 146 5.50 -11.94 -10.16
C ARG A 146 5.41 -10.53 -10.75
N ARG A 147 4.18 -10.03 -10.92
CA ARG A 147 3.91 -8.68 -11.42
C ARG A 147 4.50 -7.63 -10.49
N VAL A 148 4.32 -7.78 -9.18
CA VAL A 148 4.90 -6.83 -8.21
C VAL A 148 6.44 -6.82 -8.31
N ARG A 149 7.06 -7.99 -8.44
CA ARG A 149 8.52 -8.10 -8.58
C ARG A 149 9.04 -7.51 -9.89
N VAL A 150 8.34 -7.73 -11.00
CA VAL A 150 8.71 -7.15 -12.30
C VAL A 150 8.51 -5.63 -12.30
N THR A 151 7.37 -5.15 -11.82
CA THR A 151 7.00 -3.73 -11.88
C THR A 151 7.82 -2.87 -10.93
N PHE A 152 8.03 -3.32 -9.68
CA PHE A 152 8.63 -2.47 -8.64
C PHE A 152 10.08 -2.88 -8.33
N GLU A 153 10.42 -4.16 -8.41
CA GLU A 153 11.78 -4.64 -8.07
C GLU A 153 12.65 -4.90 -9.30
N HIS A 154 12.10 -4.75 -10.51
CA HIS A 154 12.78 -5.09 -11.76
C HIS A 154 13.40 -6.50 -11.71
N GLN A 155 12.62 -7.47 -11.24
CA GLN A 155 13.07 -8.86 -11.05
C GLN A 155 12.23 -9.85 -11.86
N VAL A 156 12.92 -10.78 -12.54
CA VAL A 156 12.32 -11.92 -13.26
C VAL A 156 12.82 -13.25 -12.71
N PRO A 157 12.04 -14.34 -12.83
CA PRO A 157 12.54 -15.66 -12.44
C PRO A 157 13.70 -16.08 -13.34
N ALA A 158 14.79 -16.58 -12.74
CA ALA A 158 15.88 -17.27 -13.42
C ALA A 158 15.34 -18.57 -14.03
N SER A 159 14.69 -18.49 -15.17
CA SER A 159 14.43 -19.68 -15.96
C SER A 159 15.78 -20.25 -16.41
N GLY A 160 16.08 -21.49 -16.03
CA GLY A 160 17.12 -22.29 -16.68
C GLY A 160 16.79 -22.68 -18.12
N GLU A 161 15.76 -22.06 -18.72
CA GLU A 161 15.40 -22.23 -20.12
C GLU A 161 15.75 -20.95 -20.88
N PRO A 162 16.44 -21.08 -22.03
CA PRO A 162 16.82 -19.93 -22.83
C PRO A 162 15.54 -19.21 -23.26
N GLN A 163 15.45 -17.91 -22.93
CA GLN A 163 14.65 -16.97 -23.69
C GLN A 163 14.83 -17.33 -25.18
N PRO A 164 13.76 -17.58 -25.95
CA PRO A 164 13.91 -17.63 -27.38
C PRO A 164 14.43 -16.25 -27.76
N ARG A 165 15.70 -16.16 -28.15
CA ARG A 165 16.28 -15.00 -28.83
C ARG A 165 15.64 -14.87 -30.21
N LEU A 166 14.33 -14.67 -30.23
CA LEU A 166 13.65 -13.92 -31.26
C LEU A 166 13.89 -12.50 -30.74
N TRP A 167 14.87 -11.73 -31.22
CA TRP A 167 14.57 -10.69 -32.20
C TRP A 167 15.86 -10.05 -32.77
N HIS A 168 16.98 -10.80 -32.86
CA HIS A 168 18.17 -10.31 -33.57
C HIS A 168 18.85 -11.39 -34.44
N ARG A 169 18.25 -11.66 -35.61
CA ARG A 169 18.85 -12.23 -36.84
C ARG A 169 17.67 -12.46 -37.81
N ARG A 170 17.53 -11.90 -39.01
CA ARG A 170 18.42 -11.48 -40.11
C ARG A 170 17.61 -10.46 -40.96
N ARG A 171 18.15 -9.59 -41.83
CA ARG A 171 19.22 -9.78 -42.81
C ARG A 171 19.93 -8.46 -43.10
N VAL A 172 21.25 -8.47 -42.96
CA VAL A 172 22.14 -7.89 -43.96
C VAL A 172 22.05 -8.82 -45.16
N ALA A 173 21.60 -8.31 -46.32
CA ALA A 173 21.80 -8.91 -47.64
C ALA A 173 21.38 -7.89 -48.71
N GLY A 174 22.33 -7.50 -49.56
CA GLY A 174 22.10 -6.79 -50.82
C GLY A 174 22.62 -5.37 -50.82
#